data_AF-A0A1J1JK71-F1
#
_entry.id   AF-A0A1J1JK71-F1
#
_cell.length_a   1.000
_cell.length_b   1.000
_cell.length_c   1.000
_cell.angle_alpha   90.00
_cell.angle_beta   90.00
_cell.angle_gamma   90.00
#
_symmetry.space_group_name_H-M   'P 1'
#
loop_
_entity.id
_entity.type
_entity.pdbx_description
1 polymer ?
#
loop_
_entity_poly.entity_id
_entity_poly.type
_entity_poly.pdbx_seq_one_letter_code
_entity_poly.pdbx_strand_id
1 'polypeptide(L)'
;MAKILRLEPIAEEMAVQTNSNLLSALMTKELHVLKECGGRGMCATCHVFIKDGMDGLSKVSRREQRTLEVITTAKPNSRLACQAHVLGEGIVVELPSGMYIDAIEDIESLVGRRAEQELLHPITGEVVVETGKLITRSILNQLKETRLQVGEYLARTRNAKDE
;
A
#
# COMPACT_ATOMS: atom_id res chain seq x y z
N MET A 1 13.80 16.19 -14.13
CA MET A 1 14.02 15.00 -14.98
C MET A 1 13.10 13.90 -14.45
N ALA A 2 12.58 13.05 -15.32
CA ALA A 2 11.82 11.89 -14.88
C ALA A 2 12.78 10.83 -14.31
N LYS A 3 12.32 10.11 -13.30
CA LYS A 3 13.03 9.07 -12.56
C LYS A 3 12.15 7.83 -12.50
N ILE A 4 12.72 6.64 -12.45
CA ILE A 4 11.93 5.40 -12.43
C ILE A 4 11.81 4.87 -11.00
N LEU A 5 10.57 4.59 -10.58
CA LEU A 5 10.25 3.84 -9.37
C LEU A 5 9.72 2.47 -9.76
N ARG A 6 10.10 1.44 -9.01
CA ARG A 6 9.50 0.11 -9.07
C ARG A 6 8.69 -0.18 -7.82
N LEU A 7 7.49 -0.74 -7.99
CA LEU A 7 6.58 -1.11 -6.92
C LEU A 7 6.54 -2.63 -6.79
N GLU A 8 6.78 -3.12 -5.58
CA GLU A 8 6.68 -4.51 -5.19
C GLU A 8 5.53 -4.66 -4.17
N PRO A 9 4.77 -5.78 -4.19
CA PRO A 9 4.97 -6.98 -4.99
C PRO A 9 4.30 -6.97 -6.38
N ILE A 10 3.66 -5.86 -6.78
CA ILE A 10 2.90 -5.79 -8.05
C ILE A 10 3.78 -5.70 -9.31
N ALA A 11 5.10 -5.70 -9.16
CA ALA A 11 6.09 -5.63 -10.23
C ALA A 11 5.84 -4.51 -11.26
N GLU A 12 5.33 -3.36 -10.80
CA GLU A 12 4.96 -2.24 -11.66
C GLU A 12 6.03 -1.14 -11.63
N GLU A 13 6.28 -0.50 -12.77
CA GLU A 13 7.18 0.64 -12.88
C GLU A 13 6.43 1.93 -13.22
N MET A 14 6.95 3.05 -12.73
CA MET A 14 6.40 4.37 -13.01
C MET A 14 7.47 5.44 -13.12
N ALA A 15 7.22 6.41 -13.99
CA ALA A 15 8.02 7.62 -14.09
C ALA A 15 7.50 8.68 -13.12
N VAL A 16 8.38 9.25 -12.32
CA VAL A 16 8.10 10.35 -11.39
C VAL A 16 9.05 11.51 -11.62
N GLN A 17 8.64 12.73 -11.31
CA GLN A 17 9.54 13.87 -11.41
C GLN A 17 10.50 13.91 -10.23
N THR A 18 11.72 14.42 -10.47
CA THR A 18 12.62 14.81 -9.38
C THR A 18 11.88 15.67 -8.37
N ASN A 19 12.11 15.38 -7.10
CA ASN A 19 11.50 16.04 -5.94
C ASN A 19 10.00 15.79 -5.77
N SER A 20 9.37 14.91 -6.56
CA SER A 20 8.04 14.39 -6.21
C SER A 20 8.11 13.53 -4.96
N ASN A 21 7.09 13.61 -4.11
CA ASN A 21 6.96 12.69 -2.98
C ASN A 21 6.37 11.34 -3.44
N LEU A 22 6.73 10.26 -2.76
CA LEU A 22 6.27 8.91 -3.11
C LEU A 22 4.75 8.77 -3.02
N LEU A 23 4.08 9.45 -2.08
CA LEU A 23 2.61 9.37 -1.95
C LEU A 23 1.90 9.81 -3.25
N SER A 24 2.31 10.94 -3.82
CA SER A 24 1.75 11.43 -5.08
C SER A 24 1.90 10.42 -6.22
N ALA A 25 3.02 9.68 -6.25
CA ALA A 25 3.27 8.64 -7.23
C ALA A 25 2.41 7.39 -7.01
N LEU A 26 2.23 6.97 -5.76
CA LEU A 26 1.38 5.82 -5.44
C LEU A 26 -0.11 6.09 -5.73
N MET A 27 -0.56 7.33 -5.50
CA MET A 27 -1.95 7.72 -5.75
C MET A 27 -2.36 7.70 -7.23
N THR A 28 -1.41 7.73 -8.17
CA THR A 28 -1.75 7.67 -9.61
C THR A 28 -1.99 6.24 -10.12
N LYS A 29 -1.72 5.22 -9.30
CA LYS A 29 -1.86 3.80 -9.66
C LYS A 29 -3.04 3.09 -9.00
N GLU A 30 -4.07 3.85 -8.62
CA GLU A 30 -5.28 3.31 -7.98
C GLU A 30 -4.99 2.49 -6.69
N LEU A 31 -3.82 2.71 -6.10
CA LEU A 31 -3.42 2.11 -4.84
C LEU A 31 -4.20 2.75 -3.70
N HIS A 32 -4.59 1.94 -2.72
CA HIS A 32 -5.35 2.34 -1.55
C HIS A 32 -4.45 2.97 -0.47
N VAL A 33 -3.72 4.02 -0.87
CA VAL A 33 -2.88 4.77 0.06
C VAL A 33 -3.69 5.86 0.74
N LEU A 34 -3.86 5.72 2.04
CA LEU A 34 -4.60 6.66 2.86
C LEU A 34 -3.74 7.89 3.22
N LYS A 35 -4.37 9.07 3.25
CA LYS A 35 -3.72 10.36 3.54
C LYS A 35 -4.39 11.11 4.70
N GLU A 36 -4.69 10.42 5.80
CA GLU A 36 -5.47 10.95 6.93
C GLU A 36 -4.98 12.30 7.46
N CYS A 37 -3.66 12.49 7.56
CA CYS A 37 -3.09 13.77 8.03
C CYS A 37 -2.86 14.81 6.92
N GLY A 38 -3.30 14.55 5.69
CA GLY A 38 -3.06 15.40 4.52
C GLY A 38 -1.59 15.50 4.12
N GLY A 39 -0.78 14.47 4.39
CA GLY A 39 0.65 14.45 4.06
C GLY A 39 1.54 15.26 5.00
N ARG A 40 1.07 15.57 6.21
CA ARG A 40 1.81 16.33 7.22
C ARG A 40 2.78 15.48 8.06
N GLY A 41 2.98 14.20 7.74
CA GLY A 41 3.83 13.30 8.54
C GLY A 41 3.41 13.20 10.01
N MET A 42 2.09 13.13 10.28
CA MET A 42 1.54 12.96 11.64
C MET A 42 0.81 11.63 11.83
N CYS A 43 0.54 10.90 10.76
CA CYS A 43 -0.10 9.59 10.79
C CYS A 43 0.80 8.56 10.09
N ALA A 44 0.46 7.28 10.26
CA ALA A 44 1.16 6.16 9.66
C ALA A 44 0.48 5.61 8.39
N THR A 45 -0.58 6.24 7.90
CA THR A 45 -1.46 5.64 6.88
C THR A 45 -0.85 5.60 5.47
N CYS A 46 0.26 6.29 5.26
CA CYS A 46 1.07 6.25 4.04
C CYS A 46 2.44 5.57 4.25
N HIS A 47 2.55 4.76 5.31
CA HIS A 47 3.77 4.02 5.64
C HIS A 47 4.07 2.99 4.54
N VAL A 48 5.32 2.99 4.07
CA VAL A 48 5.83 2.05 3.06
C VAL A 48 7.22 1.57 3.47
N PHE A 49 7.68 0.50 2.83
CA PHE A 49 9.06 0.02 2.96
C PHE A 49 9.83 0.35 1.69
N ILE A 50 11.12 0.63 1.84
CA ILE A 50 12.04 0.83 0.72
C ILE A 50 12.92 -0.39 0.62
N LYS A 51 12.76 -1.18 -0.44
CA LYS A 51 13.52 -2.41 -0.65
C LYS A 51 14.91 -2.11 -1.21
N ASP A 52 15.01 -1.10 -2.08
CA ASP A 52 16.27 -0.63 -2.66
C ASP A 52 16.19 0.87 -2.99
N GLY A 53 17.35 1.51 -3.17
CA GLY A 53 17.46 2.93 -3.56
C GLY A 53 17.14 3.93 -2.45
N MET A 54 17.31 3.55 -1.18
CA MET A 54 17.04 4.42 -0.02
C MET A 54 17.83 5.75 -0.08
N ASP A 55 19.07 5.71 -0.56
CA ASP A 55 19.93 6.90 -0.73
C ASP A 55 19.44 7.85 -1.84
N GLY A 56 18.57 7.35 -2.73
CA GLY A 56 17.88 8.13 -3.74
C GLY A 56 16.71 8.94 -3.19
N LEU A 57 16.42 8.89 -1.90
CA LEU A 57 15.32 9.64 -1.27
C LEU A 57 15.84 10.80 -0.41
N SER A 58 14.97 11.78 -0.17
CA SER A 58 15.24 12.81 0.84
C SER A 58 15.52 12.20 2.21
N LYS A 59 16.38 12.86 2.98
CA LYS A 59 16.68 12.49 4.37
C LYS A 59 15.38 12.46 5.20
N VAL A 60 15.32 11.52 6.13
CA VAL A 60 14.22 11.42 7.09
C VAL A 60 14.17 12.70 7.93
N SER A 61 13.02 13.36 7.94
CA SER A 61 12.83 14.56 8.75
C SER A 61 12.62 14.20 10.23
N ARG A 62 12.87 15.13 11.16
CA ARG A 62 12.55 14.91 12.59
C ARG A 62 11.08 14.57 12.82
N ARG A 63 10.19 15.10 11.99
CA ARG A 63 8.75 14.87 12.12
C ARG A 63 8.39 13.45 11.65
N GLU A 64 8.92 13.06 10.50
CA GLU A 64 8.80 11.69 9.98
C GLU A 64 9.33 10.68 11.00
N GLN A 65 10.54 10.91 11.51
CA GLN A 65 11.20 10.05 12.49
C GLN A 65 10.33 9.80 13.73
N ARG A 66 9.77 10.86 14.33
CA ARG A 66 8.88 10.73 15.50
C ARG A 66 7.63 9.89 15.22
N THR A 67 7.07 10.00 14.01
CA THR A 67 5.91 9.19 13.63
C THR A 67 6.31 7.74 13.35
N LEU A 68 7.48 7.49 12.76
CA LEU A 68 7.97 6.12 12.56
C LEU A 68 8.28 5.41 13.89
N GLU A 69 8.80 6.13 14.89
CA GLU A 69 9.12 5.57 16.22
C GLU A 69 7.92 4.99 16.98
N VAL A 70 6.71 5.48 16.70
CA VAL A 70 5.48 4.99 17.34
C VAL A 70 4.82 3.84 16.58
N ILE A 71 5.33 3.46 15.41
CA ILE A 71 4.82 2.35 14.61
C ILE A 71 5.57 1.08 15.02
N THR A 72 4.86 0.15 15.66
CA THR A 72 5.45 -1.12 16.14
C THR A 72 6.02 -2.00 15.03
N THR A 73 5.50 -1.89 13.80
CA THR A 73 5.96 -2.64 12.63
C THR A 73 7.02 -1.89 11.81
N ALA A 74 7.46 -0.70 12.24
CA ALA A 74 8.49 0.04 11.53
C ALA A 74 9.82 -0.72 11.54
N LYS A 75 10.49 -0.66 10.39
CA LYS A 75 11.81 -1.24 10.11
C LYS A 75 12.78 -0.11 9.72
N PRO A 76 14.11 -0.35 9.72
CA PRO A 76 15.08 0.67 9.30
C PRO A 76 14.84 1.24 7.89
N ASN A 77 14.21 0.47 7.02
CA ASN A 77 13.84 0.87 5.66
C ASN A 77 12.40 1.43 5.54
N SER A 78 11.76 1.74 6.67
CA SER A 78 10.43 2.34 6.68
C SER A 78 10.49 3.82 6.34
N ARG A 79 9.54 4.27 5.53
CA ARG A 79 9.34 5.67 5.19
C ARG A 79 7.86 6.04 5.27
N LEU A 80 7.59 7.31 5.52
CA LEU A 80 6.28 7.87 5.23
C LEU A 80 6.29 8.36 3.78
N ALA A 81 5.49 7.74 2.91
CA ALA A 81 5.50 8.07 1.47
C ALA A 81 5.25 9.56 1.20
N CYS A 82 4.48 10.23 2.06
CA CYS A 82 4.24 11.67 1.95
C CYS A 82 5.46 12.56 2.27
N GLN A 83 6.47 12.04 2.97
CA GLN A 83 7.68 12.77 3.36
C GLN A 83 8.91 12.36 2.53
N ALA A 84 8.89 11.18 1.94
CA ALA A 84 9.95 10.67 1.08
C ALA A 84 9.90 11.30 -0.32
N HIS A 85 10.84 12.20 -0.61
CA HIS A 85 10.97 12.85 -1.92
C HIS A 85 12.02 12.15 -2.77
N VAL A 86 11.73 11.99 -4.06
CA VAL A 86 12.57 11.24 -5.01
C VAL A 86 13.69 12.14 -5.57
N LEU A 87 14.93 11.81 -5.24
CA LEU A 87 16.13 12.58 -5.63
C LEU A 87 17.07 11.79 -6.56
N GLY A 88 17.15 10.47 -6.41
CA GLY A 88 18.00 9.53 -7.15
C GLY A 88 17.21 8.55 -8.03
N GLU A 89 17.89 7.56 -8.61
CA GLU A 89 17.28 6.49 -9.41
C GLU A 89 17.30 5.16 -8.63
N GLY A 90 16.64 4.13 -9.18
CA GLY A 90 16.74 2.76 -8.65
C GLY A 90 15.97 2.53 -7.36
N ILE A 91 14.93 3.34 -7.10
CA ILE A 91 14.12 3.21 -5.90
C ILE A 91 13.08 2.10 -6.10
N VAL A 92 13.11 1.11 -5.21
CA VAL A 92 12.13 0.03 -5.16
C VAL A 92 11.31 0.18 -3.90
N VAL A 93 10.02 0.46 -4.06
CA VAL A 93 9.06 0.62 -2.96
C VAL A 93 8.33 -0.69 -2.75
N GLU A 94 8.38 -1.20 -1.53
CA GLU A 94 7.61 -2.37 -1.09
C GLU A 94 6.36 -1.89 -0.36
N LEU A 95 5.20 -2.26 -0.92
CA LEU A 95 3.89 -1.89 -0.42
C LEU A 95 3.44 -2.86 0.68
N PRO A 96 2.96 -2.36 1.84
CA PRO A 96 2.33 -3.20 2.85
C PRO A 96 1.13 -3.96 2.30
N SER A 97 0.90 -5.16 2.84
CA SER A 97 -0.28 -5.98 2.58
C SER A 97 -1.54 -5.17 2.89
N GLY A 98 -2.38 -4.94 1.88
CA GLY A 98 -3.54 -4.04 1.97
C GLY A 98 -3.55 -2.90 0.96
N MET A 99 -2.39 -2.28 0.68
CA MET A 99 -2.33 -1.07 -0.15
C MET A 99 -2.56 -1.30 -1.65
N TYR A 100 -2.37 -2.53 -2.12
CA TYR A 100 -2.49 -2.90 -3.54
C TYR A 100 -3.63 -3.88 -3.81
N ILE A 101 -4.53 -4.13 -2.85
CA ILE A 101 -5.67 -5.07 -3.04
C ILE A 101 -6.56 -4.65 -4.23
N ASP A 102 -6.63 -3.35 -4.53
CA ASP A 102 -7.42 -2.78 -5.61
C ASP A 102 -6.73 -2.78 -6.97
N ALA A 103 -5.42 -2.56 -6.99
CA ALA A 103 -4.60 -2.69 -8.20
C ALA A 103 -4.56 -4.13 -8.72
N ILE A 104 -4.95 -5.10 -7.89
CA ILE A 104 -5.36 -6.43 -8.37
C ILE A 104 -6.81 -6.31 -8.92
N GLU A 105 -7.04 -5.44 -9.91
CA GLU A 105 -8.26 -5.51 -10.73
C GLU A 105 -8.40 -6.90 -11.39
N ASP A 106 -7.31 -7.66 -11.42
CA ASP A 106 -7.26 -9.02 -11.91
C ASP A 106 -7.58 -10.10 -10.86
N ILE A 107 -8.25 -9.78 -9.75
CA ILE A 107 -8.82 -10.82 -8.87
C ILE A 107 -9.70 -11.77 -9.71
N GLU A 108 -10.43 -11.24 -10.70
CA GLU A 108 -11.20 -12.08 -11.61
C GLU A 108 -10.34 -12.99 -12.50
N SER A 109 -9.12 -12.57 -12.87
CA SER A 109 -8.18 -13.42 -13.62
C SER A 109 -7.63 -14.60 -12.81
N LEU A 110 -7.74 -14.51 -11.47
CA LEU A 110 -7.39 -15.61 -10.58
C LEU A 110 -8.46 -16.70 -10.59
N VAL A 111 -9.71 -16.39 -11.00
CA VAL A 111 -10.79 -17.38 -11.08
C VAL A 111 -10.39 -18.50 -12.03
N GLY A 112 -10.36 -19.73 -11.51
CA GLY A 112 -9.98 -20.92 -12.27
C GLY A 112 -8.49 -21.27 -12.21
N ARG A 113 -7.64 -20.42 -11.61
CA ARG A 113 -6.24 -20.76 -11.33
C ARG A 113 -6.11 -21.50 -9.99
N ARG A 114 -4.99 -22.20 -9.81
CA ARG A 114 -4.59 -22.73 -8.49
C ARG A 114 -3.80 -21.66 -7.76
N ALA A 115 -4.08 -21.48 -6.48
CA ALA A 115 -3.36 -20.52 -5.65
C ALA A 115 -1.88 -20.92 -5.51
N GLU A 116 -0.97 -20.03 -5.92
CA GLU A 116 0.48 -20.27 -5.78
C GLU A 116 0.97 -20.08 -4.33
N GLN A 117 0.18 -19.37 -3.53
CA GLN A 117 0.38 -19.12 -2.09
C GLN A 117 -0.97 -19.00 -1.39
N GLU A 118 -0.98 -19.08 -0.06
CA GLU A 118 -2.20 -18.89 0.73
C GLU A 118 -2.80 -17.50 0.50
N LEU A 119 -4.08 -17.47 0.12
CA LEU A 119 -4.82 -16.22 0.04
C LEU A 119 -5.47 -15.96 1.39
N LEU A 120 -5.15 -14.83 1.98
CA LEU A 120 -5.66 -14.43 3.29
C LEU A 120 -6.83 -13.48 3.16
N HIS A 121 -7.79 -13.60 4.07
CA HIS A 121 -8.84 -12.62 4.24
C HIS A 121 -8.21 -11.28 4.64
N PRO A 122 -8.48 -10.17 3.93
CA PRO A 122 -7.81 -8.89 4.15
C PRO A 122 -8.15 -8.21 5.50
N ILE A 123 -8.94 -8.87 6.36
CA ILE A 123 -9.49 -8.31 7.60
C ILE A 123 -9.24 -9.26 8.76
N THR A 124 -9.72 -10.50 8.66
CA THR A 124 -9.52 -11.51 9.71
C THR A 124 -8.12 -12.12 9.65
N GLY A 125 -7.42 -12.02 8.52
CA GLY A 125 -6.15 -12.70 8.29
C GLY A 125 -6.28 -14.20 8.12
N GLU A 126 -7.51 -14.74 8.10
CA GLU A 126 -7.77 -16.17 7.94
C GLU A 126 -7.41 -16.65 6.54
N VAL A 127 -6.98 -17.90 6.42
CA VAL A 127 -6.72 -18.51 5.12
C VAL A 127 -8.06 -18.76 4.42
N VAL A 128 -8.25 -18.10 3.29
CA VAL A 128 -9.47 -18.18 2.47
C VAL A 128 -9.26 -19.09 1.26
N VAL A 129 -8.03 -19.19 0.75
CA VAL A 129 -7.65 -20.23 -0.22
C VAL A 129 -6.29 -20.79 0.17
N GLU A 130 -6.22 -22.09 0.45
CA GLU A 130 -4.96 -22.77 0.69
C GLU A 130 -4.13 -22.88 -0.60
N THR A 131 -2.81 -22.92 -0.45
CA THR A 131 -1.88 -23.17 -1.55
C THR A 131 -2.30 -24.40 -2.36
N GLY A 132 -2.34 -24.27 -3.68
CA GLY A 132 -2.70 -25.31 -4.63
C GLY A 132 -4.20 -25.53 -4.83
N LYS A 133 -5.09 -24.88 -4.06
CA LYS A 133 -6.55 -24.96 -4.25
C LYS A 133 -7.01 -24.04 -5.37
N LEU A 134 -8.14 -24.42 -5.99
CA LEU A 134 -8.71 -23.67 -7.11
C LEU A 134 -9.41 -22.42 -6.58
N ILE A 135 -9.02 -21.27 -7.12
CA ILE A 135 -9.59 -19.98 -6.75
C ILE A 135 -10.94 -19.86 -7.48
N THR A 136 -12.02 -19.82 -6.71
CA THR A 136 -13.38 -19.74 -7.28
C THR A 136 -13.92 -18.32 -7.19
N ARG A 137 -14.83 -17.98 -8.12
CA ARG A 137 -15.52 -16.68 -8.12
C ARG A 137 -16.30 -16.44 -6.83
N SER A 138 -16.88 -17.48 -6.23
CA SER A 138 -17.60 -17.37 -4.95
C SER A 138 -16.68 -16.90 -3.81
N ILE A 139 -15.48 -17.48 -3.73
CA ILE A 139 -14.50 -17.12 -2.69
C ILE A 139 -14.02 -15.68 -2.86
N LEU A 140 -13.77 -15.28 -4.11
CA LEU A 140 -13.37 -13.90 -4.40
C LEU A 140 -14.48 -12.90 -4.18
N ASN A 141 -15.73 -13.27 -4.45
CA ASN A 141 -16.89 -12.44 -4.13
C ASN A 141 -17.05 -12.27 -2.61
N GLN A 142 -16.81 -13.31 -1.80
CA GLN A 142 -16.79 -13.17 -0.34
C GLN A 142 -15.69 -12.20 0.11
N LEU A 143 -14.48 -12.31 -0.46
CA LEU A 143 -13.39 -11.37 -0.19
C LEU A 143 -13.72 -9.92 -0.61
N LYS A 144 -14.40 -9.72 -1.75
CA LYS A 144 -14.87 -8.42 -2.25
C LYS A 144 -16.01 -7.84 -1.40
N GLU A 145 -16.98 -8.66 -0.99
CA GLU A 145 -18.14 -8.25 -0.20
C GLU A 145 -17.74 -7.82 1.20
N THR A 146 -16.85 -8.56 1.86
CA THR A 146 -16.34 -8.15 3.16
C THR A 146 -15.49 -6.89 3.07
N ARG A 147 -14.80 -6.66 1.93
CA ARG A 147 -14.08 -5.41 1.64
C ARG A 147 -15.03 -4.21 1.47
N LEU A 148 -16.15 -4.37 0.77
CA LEU A 148 -17.17 -3.33 0.58
C LEU A 148 -17.86 -2.94 1.88
N GLN A 149 -18.21 -3.92 2.72
CA GLN A 149 -18.82 -3.68 4.03
C GLN A 149 -17.89 -2.87 4.96
N VAL A 150 -16.58 -3.07 4.86
CA VAL A 150 -15.60 -2.30 5.64
C VAL A 150 -15.33 -0.93 5.04
N GLY A 151 -15.33 -0.77 3.72
CA GLY A 151 -15.34 0.55 3.08
C GLY A 151 -16.53 1.39 3.56
N GLU A 152 -17.72 0.81 3.62
CA GLU A 152 -18.90 1.46 4.16
C GLU A 152 -18.82 1.71 5.67
N TYR A 153 -18.32 0.77 6.47
CA TYR A 153 -18.17 0.94 7.91
C TYR A 153 -17.19 2.06 8.25
N LEU A 154 -16.03 2.10 7.58
CA LEU A 154 -15.04 3.16 7.73
C LEU A 154 -15.60 4.52 7.26
N ALA A 155 -16.34 4.54 6.15
CA ALA A 155 -17.02 5.76 5.69
C ALA A 155 -18.08 6.25 6.69
N ARG A 156 -18.84 5.34 7.32
CA ARG A 156 -19.86 5.68 8.33
C ARG A 156 -19.24 6.20 9.63
N THR A 157 -18.12 5.62 10.09
CA THR A 157 -17.37 6.15 11.25
C THR A 157 -16.75 7.53 11.00
N ARG A 158 -16.55 7.91 9.73
CA ARG A 158 -16.06 9.24 9.33
C ARG A 158 -17.13 10.33 9.49
N ASN A 159 -18.40 10.00 9.28
CA ASN A 159 -19.52 10.94 9.42
C ASN A 159 -19.97 11.16 10.88
N ALA A 160 -19.49 10.35 11.84
CA ALA A 160 -19.83 10.49 13.25
C ALA A 160 -18.88 11.43 14.03
N LYS A 161 -17.92 12.09 13.35
CA LYS A 161 -16.98 13.05 13.95
C LYS A 161 -17.23 14.52 13.53
N ASP A 162 -18.29 14.77 12.76
CA ASP A 162 -18.68 16.10 12.28
C ASP A 162 -20.00 16.62 12.93
N GLU A 163 -20.33 16.14 14.15
CA GLU A 163 -21.32 16.78 15.06
C GLU A 163 -20.66 17.20 16.38
#